data_AF-A0A3B8T5J9-F1
#
_entry.id   AF-A0A3B8T5J9-F1
#
_cell.length_a   1.000
_cell.length_b   1.000
_cell.length_c   1.000
_cell.angle_alpha   90.00
_cell.angle_beta   90.00
_cell.angle_gamma   90.00
#
_symmetry.space_group_name_H-M   'P 1'
#
loop_
_entity.id
_entity.type
_entity.pdbx_description
1 polymer ?
#
loop_
_entity_poly.entity_id
_entity_poly.type
_entity_poly.pdbx_seq_one_letter_code
_entity_poly.pdbx_strand_id
1 'polypeptide(L)'
;MTIYFLVAGLAILIAMALGVCRALLGPSVFDRILAVNMFGTKAVLLIALYAFYNGRHDLLDISLLYSLLNFVGVIAALRLVERGKFFANDARVDAADPEASDDN
;
A
#
# COMPACT_ATOMS: atom_id res chain seq x y z
N MET A 1 -22.62 5.33 22.91
CA MET A 1 -21.21 5.18 22.50
C MET A 1 -21.01 4.13 21.42
N THR A 2 -21.57 2.92 21.56
CA THR A 2 -21.51 1.86 20.53
C THR A 2 -21.94 2.29 19.12
N ILE A 3 -22.98 3.13 19.02
CA ILE A 3 -23.48 3.60 17.71
C ILE A 3 -22.41 4.40 16.93
N TYR A 4 -21.59 5.20 17.62
CA TYR A 4 -20.52 5.97 16.98
C TYR A 4 -19.43 5.06 16.43
N PHE A 5 -19.06 4.01 17.17
CA PHE A 5 -18.10 2.99 16.72
C PHE A 5 -18.62 2.21 15.50
N LEU A 6 -19.91 1.85 15.49
CA LEU A 6 -20.52 1.18 14.33
C LEU A 6 -20.55 2.06 13.09
N VAL A 7 -20.95 3.33 13.23
CA VAL A 7 -20.97 4.29 12.11
C VAL A 7 -19.55 4.53 11.58
N ALA A 8 -18.56 4.70 12.46
CA ALA A 8 -17.17 4.86 12.07
C ALA A 8 -16.63 3.62 11.34
N GLY A 9 -16.87 2.42 11.88
CA GLY A 9 -16.45 1.16 11.25
C GLY A 9 -17.09 0.95 9.87
N LEU A 10 -18.39 1.23 9.76
CA LEU A 10 -19.11 1.13 8.48
C LEU A 10 -18.59 2.14 7.45
N ALA A 11 -18.33 3.39 7.86
CA ALA A 11 -17.75 4.41 6.99
C ALA A 11 -16.36 3.99 6.48
N ILE A 12 -15.52 3.40 7.34
CA ILE A 12 -14.20 2.87 6.95
C ILE A 12 -14.34 1.72 5.94
N LEU A 13 -15.27 0.78 6.18
CA LEU A 13 -15.53 -0.34 5.27
C LEU A 13 -16.03 0.14 3.89
N ILE A 14 -16.95 1.11 3.86
CA ILE A 14 -17.42 1.72 2.60
C ILE A 14 -16.25 2.40 1.88
N ALA A 15 -15.41 3.15 2.60
CA ALA A 15 -14.24 3.79 2.01
C ALA A 15 -13.22 2.77 1.48
N MET A 16 -13.06 1.61 2.14
CA MET A 16 -12.25 0.49 1.63
C MET A 16 -12.85 -0.08 0.35
N ALA A 17 -14.15 -0.36 0.33
CA ALA A 17 -14.84 -0.92 -0.83
C ALA A 17 -14.73 0.01 -2.06
N LEU A 18 -14.92 1.32 -1.88
CA LEU A 18 -14.75 2.31 -2.93
C LEU A 18 -13.29 2.39 -3.43
N GLY A 19 -12.32 2.35 -2.51
CA GLY A 19 -10.90 2.34 -2.85
C GLY A 19 -10.50 1.11 -3.67
N VAL A 20 -10.98 -0.07 -3.29
CA VAL A 20 -10.74 -1.33 -4.02
C VAL A 20 -11.44 -1.31 -5.38
N CYS A 21 -12.68 -0.83 -5.47
CA CYS A 21 -13.34 -0.67 -6.77
C CYS A 21 -12.51 0.21 -7.71
N ARG A 22 -12.04 1.37 -7.23
CA ARG A 22 -11.16 2.25 -8.02
C ARG A 22 -9.86 1.55 -8.44
N ALA A 23 -9.28 0.72 -7.58
CA ALA A 23 -8.07 -0.04 -7.85
C ALA A 23 -8.23 -1.01 -9.03
N LEU A 24 -9.36 -1.72 -9.06
CA LEU A 24 -9.68 -2.70 -10.10
C LEU A 24 -9.95 -2.02 -11.45
N LEU A 25 -10.50 -0.81 -11.42
CA LEU A 25 -10.73 0.04 -12.60
C LEU A 25 -9.46 0.79 -13.05
N GLY A 26 -8.43 0.89 -12.21
CA GLY A 26 -7.20 1.61 -12.48
C GLY A 26 -6.26 0.87 -13.45
N PRO A 27 -5.92 1.44 -14.61
CA PRO A 27 -5.04 0.80 -15.58
C PRO A 27 -3.56 0.85 -15.17
N SER A 28 -3.17 1.76 -14.27
CA SER A 28 -1.76 1.99 -13.90
C SER A 28 -1.30 1.13 -12.72
N VAL A 29 -0.01 0.74 -12.74
CA VAL A 29 0.66 0.11 -11.59
C VAL A 29 0.63 1.04 -10.37
N PHE A 30 0.70 2.36 -10.57
CA PHE A 30 0.57 3.34 -9.49
C PHE A 30 -0.82 3.33 -8.85
N ASP A 31 -1.90 3.13 -9.62
CA ASP A 31 -3.26 3.05 -9.07
C ASP A 31 -3.40 1.84 -8.15
N ARG A 32 -2.76 0.72 -8.51
CA ARG A 32 -2.74 -0.51 -7.70
C ARG A 32 -1.95 -0.31 -6.41
N ILE A 33 -0.77 0.31 -6.48
CA ILE A 33 0.05 0.60 -5.29
C ILE A 33 -0.67 1.59 -4.35
N LEU A 34 -1.29 2.63 -4.93
CA LEU A 34 -2.08 3.61 -4.16
C LEU A 34 -3.27 2.94 -3.46
N ALA A 35 -3.95 2.03 -4.15
CA ALA A 35 -5.05 1.28 -3.57
C ALA A 35 -4.63 0.36 -2.41
N VAL A 36 -3.50 -0.34 -2.55
CA VAL A 36 -2.95 -1.17 -1.46
C VAL A 36 -2.64 -0.30 -0.24
N ASN A 37 -2.05 0.88 -0.44
CA ASN A 37 -1.79 1.82 0.65
C ASN A 37 -3.10 2.32 1.32
N MET A 38 -4.08 2.74 0.52
CA MET A 38 -5.39 3.16 1.02
C MET A 38 -6.12 2.04 1.77
N PHE A 39 -5.94 0.78 1.35
CA PHE A 39 -6.50 -0.37 2.04
C PHE A 39 -5.80 -0.62 3.38
N GLY A 40 -4.47 -0.66 3.39
CA GLY A 40 -3.69 -0.91 4.59
C GLY A 40 -3.90 0.14 5.70
N THR A 41 -3.99 1.42 5.33
CA THR A 41 -4.28 2.50 6.30
C THR A 41 -5.68 2.37 6.93
N LYS A 42 -6.68 1.91 6.17
CA LYS A 42 -8.04 1.67 6.68
C LYS A 42 -8.14 0.41 7.53
N ALA A 43 -7.37 -0.63 7.20
CA ALA A 43 -7.26 -1.83 8.03
C ALA A 43 -6.68 -1.50 9.42
N VAL A 44 -5.62 -0.69 9.47
CA VAL A 44 -5.04 -0.18 10.72
C VAL A 44 -6.08 0.60 11.54
N LEU A 45 -6.83 1.49 10.89
CA LEU A 45 -7.91 2.25 11.55
C LEU A 45 -8.99 1.32 12.16
N LEU A 46 -9.33 0.21 11.50
CA LEU A 46 -10.28 -0.77 12.04
C LEU A 46 -9.73 -1.47 13.29
N ILE A 47 -8.44 -1.82 13.31
CA ILE A 47 -7.78 -2.43 14.48
C ILE A 47 -7.79 -1.43 15.65
N ALA A 48 -7.42 -0.17 15.39
CA ALA A 48 -7.45 0.88 16.39
C ALA A 48 -8.86 1.13 16.94
N LEU A 49 -9.87 1.22 16.06
CA LEU A 49 -11.26 1.39 16.45
C LEU A 49 -11.75 0.24 17.33
N TYR A 50 -11.38 -0.99 16.97
CA TYR A 50 -11.70 -2.19 17.74
C TYR A 50 -11.01 -2.22 19.11
N ALA A 51 -9.77 -1.74 19.20
CA ALA A 51 -9.03 -1.60 20.46
C ALA A 51 -9.75 -0.65 21.43
N PHE A 52 -10.15 0.53 20.94
CA PHE A 52 -10.91 1.51 21.72
C PHE A 52 -12.29 0.97 22.13
N TYR A 53 -12.95 0.19 21.28
CA TYR A 53 -14.26 -0.39 21.60
C TYR A 53 -14.18 -1.41 22.76
N ASN A 54 -13.13 -2.23 22.80
CA ASN A 54 -12.95 -3.23 23.86
C ASN A 54 -12.28 -2.69 25.13
N GLY A 55 -11.83 -1.42 25.14
CA GLY A 55 -11.07 -0.83 26.24
C GLY A 55 -9.69 -1.46 26.47
N ARG A 56 -9.26 -2.37 25.58
CA ARG A 56 -7.98 -3.06 25.64
C ARG A 56 -6.98 -2.37 24.71
N HIS A 57 -6.18 -1.49 25.30
CA HIS A 57 -5.22 -0.67 24.57
C HIS A 57 -4.03 -1.47 24.03
N ASP A 58 -3.80 -2.70 24.47
CA ASP A 58 -2.75 -3.60 23.93
C ASP A 58 -2.85 -3.77 22.40
N LEU A 59 -4.07 -3.68 21.85
CA LEU A 59 -4.33 -3.78 20.41
C LEU A 59 -3.93 -2.51 19.65
N LEU A 60 -3.77 -1.36 20.33
CA LEU A 60 -3.27 -0.13 19.71
C LEU A 60 -1.80 -0.22 19.37
N ASP A 61 -0.99 -0.86 20.21
CA ASP A 61 0.44 -1.07 19.92
C ASP A 61 0.61 -1.93 18.66
N ILE A 62 -0.20 -2.99 18.56
CA ILE A 62 -0.28 -3.84 17.38
C ILE A 62 -0.74 -3.02 16.15
N SER A 63 -1.74 -2.16 16.30
CA SER A 63 -2.21 -1.28 15.23
C SER A 63 -1.10 -0.34 14.73
N LEU A 64 -0.35 0.27 15.65
CA LEU A 64 0.77 1.16 15.31
C LEU A 64 1.90 0.40 14.60
N LEU A 65 2.20 -0.82 15.05
CA LEU A 65 3.15 -1.71 14.38
C LEU A 65 2.71 -2.04 12.95
N TYR A 66 1.44 -2.42 12.74
CA TYR A 66 0.91 -2.67 11.40
C TYR A 66 0.88 -1.42 10.52
N SER A 67 0.70 -0.23 11.11
CA SER A 67 0.81 1.05 10.39
C SER A 67 2.21 1.26 9.83
N LEU A 68 3.24 1.06 10.66
CA LEU A 68 4.63 1.13 10.20
C LEU A 68 4.92 0.07 9.13
N LEU A 69 4.46 -1.17 9.35
CA LEU A 69 4.69 -2.26 8.41
C LEU A 69 4.06 -1.97 7.04
N ASN A 70 2.83 -1.43 7.02
CA ASN A 70 2.16 -1.02 5.78
C ASN A 70 2.93 0.12 5.08
N PHE A 71 3.41 1.12 5.83
CA PHE A 71 4.18 2.22 5.27
C PHE A 71 5.50 1.74 4.64
N VAL A 72 6.26 0.93 5.37
CA VAL A 72 7.52 0.34 4.87
C VAL A 72 7.24 -0.58 3.67
N GLY A 73 6.18 -1.39 3.72
CA GLY A 73 5.78 -2.29 2.63
C GLY A 73 5.49 -1.55 1.33
N VAL A 74 4.78 -0.41 1.38
CA VAL A 74 4.51 0.41 0.20
C VAL A 74 5.79 1.04 -0.35
N ILE A 75 6.68 1.56 0.51
CA ILE A 75 7.97 2.11 0.07
C ILE A 75 8.83 1.04 -0.60
N ALA A 76 8.87 -0.16 -0.01
CA ALA A 76 9.60 -1.29 -0.57
C ALA A 76 9.05 -1.69 -1.95
N ALA A 77 7.72 -1.76 -2.10
CA ALA A 77 7.07 -2.04 -3.36
C ALA A 77 7.38 -0.98 -4.44
N LEU A 78 7.36 0.30 -4.06
CA LEU A 78 7.71 1.39 -4.97
C LEU A 78 9.18 1.29 -5.42
N ARG A 79 10.11 1.08 -4.48
CA ARG A 79 11.53 0.90 -4.81
C ARG A 79 11.79 -0.32 -5.69
N LEU A 80 11.04 -1.40 -5.50
CA LEU A 80 11.16 -2.59 -6.34
C LEU A 80 10.74 -2.31 -7.79
N VAL A 81 9.62 -1.60 -7.97
CA VAL A 81 9.14 -1.20 -9.31
C VAL A 81 10.12 -0.26 -9.99
N GLU A 82 10.69 0.70 -9.26
CA GLU A 82 11.67 1.66 -9.78
C GLU A 82 12.97 0.95 -10.23
N ARG A 83 13.53 0.07 -9.40
CA ARG A 83 14.72 -0.71 -9.78
C ARG A 83 14.45 -1.60 -11.00
N GLY A 84 13.30 -2.28 -11.04
CA GLY A 84 12.92 -3.13 -12.18
C GLY A 84 12.86 -2.36 -13.50
N LYS A 85 12.37 -1.12 -13.48
CA LYS A 85 12.37 -0.23 -14.65
C LYS A 85 13.77 0.14 -15.12
N PHE A 86 14.71 0.36 -14.20
CA PHE A 86 16.09 0.72 -14.53
C PHE A 86 16.80 -0.43 -15.26
N PHE A 87 16.74 -1.66 -14.72
CA PHE A 87 17.33 -2.84 -15.38
C PHE A 87 16.70 -3.16 -16.73
N ALA A 88 15.39 -2.97 -16.88
CA ALA A 88 14.71 -3.15 -18.15
C ALA A 88 15.09 -2.08 -19.20
N ASN A 89 15.52 -0.90 -18.76
CA ASN A 89 15.98 0.17 -19.64
C ASN A 89 17.42 -0.06 -20.10
N ASP A 90 18.33 -0.41 -19.19
CA ASP A 90 19.74 -0.71 -19.53
C ASP A 90 19.84 -1.87 -20.52
N ALA A 91 19.10 -2.97 -20.28
CA ALA A 91 19.08 -4.10 -21.22
C ALA A 91 18.58 -3.72 -22.64
N ARG A 92 17.77 -2.66 -22.78
CA ARG A 92 17.38 -2.15 -24.11
C ARG A 92 18.45 -1.27 -24.73
N VAL A 93 19.23 -0.55 -23.93
CA VAL A 93 20.37 0.25 -24.40
C VAL A 93 21.47 -0.67 -24.89
N ASP A 94 21.83 -1.70 -24.12
CA ASP A 94 22.85 -2.69 -24.49
C ASP A 94 22.48 -3.48 -25.75
N ALA A 95 21.19 -3.79 -25.93
CA ALA A 95 20.70 -4.46 -27.13
C ALA A 95 20.62 -3.56 -28.38
N ALA A 96 20.59 -2.24 -28.19
CA ALA A 96 20.52 -1.26 -29.29
C ALA A 96 21.91 -0.85 -29.81
N ASP A 97 22.95 -0.97 -28.99
CA ASP A 97 24.33 -0.66 -29.35
C ASP A 97 25.32 -1.70 -28.78
N PRO A 98 25.41 -2.90 -29.40
CA PRO A 98 26.26 -3.99 -28.92
C PRO A 98 27.76 -3.74 -29.11
N GLU A 99 28.17 -2.70 -29.87
CA GLU A 99 29.59 -2.37 -30.08
C GLU A 99 30.17 -1.46 -28.98
N ALA A 100 29.32 -0.75 -28.21
CA ALA A 100 29.76 0.15 -27.14
C ALA A 100 30.24 -0.57 -25.85
N SER A 101 29.93 -1.86 -25.68
CA SER A 101 30.29 -2.64 -24.48
C SER A 101 31.68 -3.27 -24.51
N ASP A 102 32.34 -3.33 -25.67
CA ASP A 102 33.65 -3.98 -25.85
C ASP A 102 34.86 -3.05 -25.59
N ASP A 103 34.62 -1.76 -25.34
CA ASP A 103 35.68 -0.72 -25.28
C ASP A 103 36.19 -0.39 -23.86
N ASN A 104 35.93 -1.25 -22.85
CA ASN A 104 36.31 -1.01 -21.44
C ASN A 104 36.99 -2.20 -20.74
#